data_AF-A0A0W8FDB8-F1
#
_entry.id   AF-A0A0W8FDB8-F1
#
_cell.length_a   1.000
_cell.length_b   1.000
_cell.length_c   1.000
_cell.angle_alpha   90.00
_cell.angle_beta   90.00
_cell.angle_gamma   90.00
#
_symmetry.space_group_name_H-M   'P 1'
#
loop_
_entity.id
_entity.type
_entity.pdbx_description
1 polymer ?
#
loop_
_entity_poly.entity_id
_entity_poly.type
_entity_poly.pdbx_seq_one_letter_code
_entity_poly.pdbx_strand_id
1 'polypeptide(L)'
;MPFDCNQCGECCTYMGTVRAVQDNLGGPAFLLLNRYTGERTAVTVDPDRMELYADRSTPKRCPETCPSLRYSPGDGEVYCSVHATRPVYAGNSAAGVS
;
A
#
# COMPACT_ATOMS: atom_id res chain seq x y z
N MET A 1 0.30 -11.64 17.01
CA MET A 1 -0.92 -11.58 16.20
C MET A 1 -0.60 -10.80 14.94
N PRO A 2 -0.50 -11.43 13.76
CA PRO A 2 -0.48 -10.67 12.52
C PRO A 2 -1.83 -9.93 12.38
N PHE A 3 -1.80 -8.70 11.88
CA PHE A 3 -3.00 -7.91 11.64
C PHE A 3 -3.69 -8.43 10.37
N ASP A 4 -4.83 -9.09 10.52
CA ASP A 4 -5.70 -9.46 9.40
C ASP A 4 -6.47 -8.23 8.91
N CYS A 5 -6.23 -7.85 7.65
CA CYS A 5 -6.88 -6.70 7.06
C CYS A 5 -8.32 -7.06 6.69
N ASN A 6 -9.28 -6.36 7.30
CA ASN A 6 -10.72 -6.48 7.06
C ASN A 6 -11.24 -5.45 6.03
N GLN A 7 -10.35 -4.84 5.23
CA GLN A 7 -10.72 -3.87 4.20
C GLN A 7 -11.45 -2.61 4.71
N CYS A 8 -11.34 -2.27 6.00
CA CYS A 8 -11.98 -1.07 6.56
C CYS A 8 -11.32 0.27 6.15
N GLY A 9 -10.10 0.21 5.60
CA GLY A 9 -9.34 1.40 5.19
C GLY A 9 -8.67 2.18 6.34
N GLU A 10 -9.06 1.99 7.61
CA GLU A 10 -8.55 2.77 8.75
C GLU A 10 -7.02 2.77 8.85
N CYS A 11 -6.41 1.60 8.68
CA CYS A 11 -4.97 1.43 8.75
C CYS A 11 -4.23 2.10 7.58
N CYS A 12 -4.92 2.47 6.50
CA CYS A 12 -4.36 3.01 5.27
C CYS A 12 -4.70 4.49 5.03
N THR A 13 -5.77 5.03 5.64
CA THR A 13 -6.27 6.39 5.39
C THR A 13 -5.24 7.49 5.63
N TYR A 14 -4.29 7.30 6.54
CA TYR A 14 -3.25 8.29 6.84
C TYR A 14 -1.83 7.84 6.46
N MET A 15 -1.70 6.65 5.86
CA MET A 15 -0.38 6.08 5.58
C MET A 15 0.34 6.73 4.39
N GLY A 16 -0.28 7.68 3.69
CA GLY A 16 0.42 8.54 2.71
C GLY A 16 1.35 9.55 3.37
N THR A 17 1.09 9.89 4.64
CA THR A 17 2.01 10.71 5.45
C THR A 17 3.24 9.91 5.91
N VAL A 18 3.09 8.60 6.06
CA VAL A 18 4.14 7.67 6.49
C VAL A 18 4.88 7.08 5.30
N ARG A 19 4.20 6.78 4.20
CA ARG A 19 4.74 6.04 3.07
C ARG A 19 4.58 6.81 1.77
N ALA A 20 5.63 6.81 0.96
CA ALA A 20 5.61 7.36 -0.38
C ALA A 20 6.12 6.33 -1.39
N VAL A 21 5.63 6.43 -2.61
CA VAL A 21 6.29 5.76 -3.74
C VAL A 21 7.58 6.52 -4.02
N GLN A 22 8.71 5.86 -3.85
CA GLN A 22 10.02 6.44 -4.11
C GLN A 22 10.41 6.25 -5.57
N ASP A 23 10.30 5.02 -6.08
CA ASP A 23 10.76 4.64 -7.42
C ASP A 23 9.79 3.64 -8.06
N ASN A 24 9.66 3.68 -9.38
CA ASN A 24 9.01 2.61 -10.14
C ASN A 24 10.07 1.58 -10.54
N LEU A 25 9.81 0.31 -10.27
CA LEU A 25 10.72 -0.80 -10.59
C LEU A 25 10.41 -1.43 -11.96
N GLY A 26 9.38 -0.94 -12.64
CA GLY A 26 8.87 -1.47 -13.91
C GLY A 26 7.66 -2.39 -13.72
N GLY A 27 6.78 -2.41 -14.72
CA GLY A 27 5.55 -3.18 -14.68
C GLY A 27 4.68 -2.83 -13.45
N PRO A 28 4.15 -3.83 -12.71
CA PRO A 28 3.36 -3.62 -11.50
C PRO A 28 4.18 -3.38 -10.22
N ALA A 29 5.51 -3.25 -10.31
CA ALA A 29 6.38 -3.17 -9.15
C ALA A 29 6.88 -1.75 -8.88
N PHE A 30 6.90 -1.37 -7.59
CA PHE A 30 7.40 -0.07 -7.14
C PHE A 30 8.00 -0.15 -5.74
N LEU A 31 8.81 0.84 -5.39
CA LEU A 31 9.49 0.93 -4.10
C LEU A 31 8.70 1.85 -3.17
N LEU A 32 8.23 1.33 -2.04
CA LEU A 32 7.64 2.12 -0.96
C LEU A 32 8.73 2.55 0.02
N LEU A 33 8.81 3.84 0.29
CA LEU A 33 9.66 4.42 1.33
C LEU A 33 8.80 4.74 2.55
N ASN A 34 9.19 4.25 3.73
CA ASN A 34 8.74 4.79 5.00
C ASN A 34 9.51 6.09 5.30
N ARG A 35 8.83 7.23 5.30
CA ARG A 35 9.39 8.56 5.51
C ARG A 35 9.97 8.75 6.92
N TYR A 36 9.47 8.02 7.90
CA TYR A 36 9.91 8.15 9.30
C TYR A 36 11.12 7.25 9.61
N THR A 37 11.15 6.03 9.09
CA THR A 37 12.24 5.07 9.38
C THR A 37 13.30 4.99 8.29
N GLY A 38 13.01 5.51 7.08
CA GLY A 38 13.85 5.34 5.90
C GLY A 38 13.80 3.95 5.28
N GLU A 39 12.98 3.05 5.81
CA GLU A 39 12.81 1.68 5.29
C GLU A 39 12.26 1.70 3.86
N ARG A 40 12.83 0.84 3.01
CA ARG A 40 12.41 0.68 1.62
C ARG A 40 11.91 -0.73 1.40
N THR A 41 10.70 -0.84 0.89
CA THR A 41 10.06 -2.13 0.60
C THR A 41 9.67 -2.17 -0.87
N ALA A 42 10.22 -3.12 -1.61
CA ALA A 42 9.74 -3.43 -2.95
C ALA A 42 8.36 -4.09 -2.82
N VAL A 43 7.37 -3.52 -3.49
CA VAL A 43 6.01 -4.04 -3.53
C VAL A 43 5.56 -4.23 -4.96
N THR A 44 4.67 -5.19 -5.16
CA THR A 44 4.08 -5.53 -6.45
C THR A 44 2.57 -5.46 -6.33
N VAL A 45 1.94 -4.83 -7.32
CA VAL A 45 0.47 -4.80 -7.42
C VAL A 45 -0.06 -6.21 -7.58
N ASP A 46 -1.05 -6.56 -6.77
CA ASP A 46 -1.73 -7.84 -6.82
C ASP A 46 -2.38 -8.00 -8.22
N PRO A 47 -2.19 -9.13 -8.92
CA PRO A 47 -2.62 -9.27 -10.32
C PRO A 47 -4.12 -9.02 -10.55
N ASP A 48 -4.97 -9.36 -9.58
CA ASP A 48 -6.42 -9.14 -9.57
C ASP A 48 -6.82 -7.68 -9.36
N ARG A 49 -5.86 -6.80 -9.04
CA ARG A 49 -6.10 -5.38 -8.68
C ARG A 49 -5.41 -4.40 -9.60
N MET A 50 -4.89 -4.89 -10.73
CA MET A 50 -4.19 -4.07 -11.73
C MET A 50 -5.06 -2.92 -12.25
N GLU A 51 -6.33 -3.21 -12.56
CA GLU A 51 -7.29 -2.20 -13.06
C GLU A 51 -7.61 -1.15 -11.97
N LEU A 52 -7.82 -1.59 -10.73
CA LEU A 52 -8.01 -0.70 -9.58
C LEU A 52 -6.77 0.16 -9.31
N TYR A 53 -5.57 -0.41 -9.43
CA TYR A 53 -4.33 0.34 -9.24
C TYR A 53 -4.10 1.40 -10.33
N ALA A 54 -4.49 1.08 -11.57
CA ALA A 54 -4.41 2.00 -12.70
C ALA A 54 -5.29 3.23 -12.50
N ASP A 55 -6.37 3.12 -11.73
CA ASP A 55 -7.10 4.31 -11.28
C ASP A 55 -6.25 5.13 -10.30
N ARG A 56 -5.95 6.36 -10.71
CA ARG A 56 -5.16 7.34 -9.93
C ARG A 56 -6.05 8.37 -9.23
N SER A 57 -7.37 8.22 -9.25
CA SER A 57 -8.33 9.14 -8.64
C SER A 57 -8.15 9.28 -7.13
N THR A 58 -7.97 8.15 -6.43
CA THR A 58 -7.84 8.09 -4.96
C THR A 58 -6.64 8.89 -4.44
N PRO A 59 -5.39 8.62 -4.88
CA PRO A 59 -4.24 9.39 -4.40
C PRO A 59 -4.26 10.86 -4.84
N LYS A 60 -5.01 11.22 -5.90
CA LYS A 60 -5.21 12.63 -6.30
C LYS A 60 -6.20 13.35 -5.39
N ARG A 61 -7.26 12.67 -4.95
CA ARG A 61 -8.31 13.24 -4.08
C ARG A 61 -7.89 13.29 -2.62
N CYS A 62 -7.15 12.29 -2.17
CA CYS A 62 -6.75 12.12 -0.76
C CYS A 62 -5.25 11.75 -0.69
N PRO A 63 -4.33 12.70 -0.93
CA PRO A 63 -2.89 12.46 -0.93
C PRO A 63 -2.33 11.95 0.41
N GLU A 64 -3.04 12.16 1.51
CA GLU A 64 -2.75 11.65 2.84
C GLU A 64 -2.93 10.13 2.99
N THR A 65 -3.65 9.50 2.05
CA THR A 65 -3.89 8.06 2.04
C THR A 65 -2.70 7.27 1.53
N CYS A 66 -2.61 5.99 1.95
CA CYS A 66 -1.57 5.09 1.46
C CYS A 66 -1.53 5.11 -0.07
N PRO A 67 -0.36 5.20 -0.73
CA PRO A 67 -0.28 5.21 -2.18
C PRO A 67 -0.88 3.97 -2.87
N SER A 68 -0.95 2.85 -2.13
CA SER A 68 -1.57 1.61 -2.58
C SER A 68 -3.07 1.51 -2.30
N LEU A 69 -3.68 2.48 -1.61
CA LEU A 69 -5.11 2.47 -1.28
C LEU A 69 -5.96 2.81 -2.50
N ARG A 70 -7.04 2.04 -2.71
CA ARG A 70 -8.04 2.29 -3.74
C ARG A 70 -9.44 2.13 -3.15
N TYR A 71 -10.34 3.02 -3.53
CA TYR A 71 -11.77 2.87 -3.26
C TYR A 71 -12.43 2.25 -4.49
N SER A 72 -13.19 1.17 -4.33
CA SER A 72 -14.00 0.65 -5.43
C SER A 72 -15.17 1.61 -5.68
N PRO A 73 -15.35 2.11 -6.92
CA PRO A 73 -16.47 2.97 -7.25
C PRO A 73 -17.83 2.25 -7.24
N GLY A 74 -17.85 0.92 -7.21
CA GLY A 74 -19.08 0.11 -7.25
C GLY A 74 -19.71 -0.20 -5.90
N ASP A 75 -18.88 -0.46 -4.87
CA ASP A 75 -19.34 -1.10 -3.63
C ASP A 75 -18.97 -0.31 -2.36
N GLY A 76 -18.18 0.76 -2.48
CA GLY A 76 -17.69 1.52 -1.32
C GLY A 76 -16.56 0.83 -0.53
N GLU A 77 -16.18 -0.38 -0.96
CA GLU A 77 -15.11 -1.18 -0.37
C GLU A 77 -13.71 -0.59 -0.62
N VAL A 78 -12.79 -0.88 0.31
CA VAL A 78 -11.42 -0.35 0.29
C VAL A 78 -10.40 -1.45 0.02
N TYR A 79 -9.58 -1.25 -1.01
CA TYR A 79 -8.61 -2.23 -1.48
C TYR A 79 -7.18 -1.72 -1.30
N CYS A 80 -6.33 -2.59 -0.77
CA CYS A 80 -4.88 -2.41 -0.86
C CYS A 80 -4.40 -3.08 -2.15
N SER A 81 -3.90 -2.30 -3.09
CA SER A 81 -3.41 -2.82 -4.39
C SER A 81 -2.17 -3.71 -4.28
N VAL A 82 -1.45 -3.71 -3.15
CA VAL A 82 -0.23 -4.49 -2.95
C VAL A 82 -0.35 -5.42 -1.74
N HIS A 83 -1.55 -5.92 -1.45
CA HIS A 83 -1.85 -6.60 -0.18
C HIS A 83 -0.94 -7.79 0.08
N ALA A 84 -0.58 -8.55 -0.95
CA ALA A 84 0.29 -9.73 -0.82
C ALA A 84 1.74 -9.36 -0.48
N THR A 85 2.21 -8.22 -0.96
CA THR A 85 3.61 -7.77 -0.79
C THR A 85 3.73 -6.58 0.17
N ARG A 86 2.64 -6.22 0.86
CA ARG A 86 2.59 -5.02 1.70
C ARG A 86 3.65 -5.06 2.80
N PRO A 87 4.23 -3.91 3.17
CA PRO A 87 5.08 -3.85 4.36
C PRO A 87 4.24 -4.24 5.58
N VAL A 88 4.65 -5.29 6.28
CA VAL A 88 4.08 -5.62 7.59
C VAL A 88 4.38 -4.47 8.55
N TYR A 89 3.43 -4.11 9.41
CA TYR A 89 3.71 -3.10 10.43
C TYR A 89 4.88 -3.58 11.29
N ALA A 90 5.97 -2.83 11.29
CA ALA A 90 7.13 -3.01 12.16
C ALA A 90 6.76 -2.69 13.63
N GLY A 91 5.80 -3.42 14.17
CA GLY A 91 5.61 -3.63 15.61
C GLY A 91 5.90 -5.09 16.00
N ASN A 92 6.14 -5.97 15.01
CA ASN A 92 6.79 -7.25 15.21
C ASN A 92 7.75 -7.45 14.06
N SER A 93 9.03 -7.31 14.35
CA SER A 93 10.13 -7.74 13.50
C SER A 93 9.88 -9.20 13.08
N ALA A 94 9.43 -9.42 11.85
CA ALA A 94 9.75 -10.66 11.18
C ALA A 94 11.23 -10.56 10.85
N ALA A 95 12.00 -11.39 11.55
CA ALA A 95 13.43 -11.53 11.46
C ALA A 95 13.92 -11.56 10.01
N GLY A 96 15.14 -11.06 9.84
CA GLY A 96 15.83 -10.99 8.56
C GLY A 96 15.73 -12.28 7.75
N VAL A 97 15.63 -12.09 6.44
CA VAL A 97 16.00 -13.14 5.49
C VAL A 97 17.36 -12.74 4.97
N SER A 98 18.32 -13.61 5.33
CA SER A 98 19.73 -13.63 4.95
C SER A 98 19.96 -13.69 3.45
#